data_AF-A0A919P021-F1
#
_entry.id   AF-A0A919P021-F1
#
_cell.length_a   1.000
_cell.length_b   1.000
_cell.length_c   1.000
_cell.angle_alpha   90.00
_cell.angle_beta   90.00
_cell.angle_gamma   90.00
#
_symmetry.space_group_name_H-M   'P 1'
#
loop_
_entity.id
_entity.type
_entity.pdbx_description
1 polymer ?
#
loop_
_entity_poly.entity_id
_entity_poly.type
_entity_poly.pdbx_seq_one_letter_code
_entity_poly.pdbx_strand_id
1 'polypeptide(L)' 'MSARDVVEVGARGAAGVGRALVRTVAGVRWYTATLLGDRDYARYVEHLARVHPGADPVSEREYWRVRHAEQDAHPGARCC' A
#
# COMPACT_ATOMS: atom_id res chain seq x y z
N MET A 1 7.01 -3.60 -46.95
CA MET A 1 6.31 -3.22 -45.70
C MET A 1 4.86 -3.67 -45.81
N SER A 2 4.46 -4.70 -45.06
CA SER A 2 3.13 -5.30 -45.13
C SER A 2 2.19 -4.67 -44.10
N ALA A 3 0.90 -4.53 -44.44
CA ALA A 3 -0.12 -4.05 -43.51
C ALA A 3 -0.20 -4.87 -42.20
N ARG A 4 0.23 -6.13 -42.24
CA ARG A 4 0.32 -7.02 -41.06
C ARG A 4 1.40 -6.58 -40.07
N ASP A 5 2.51 -6.02 -40.55
CA ASP A 5 3.63 -5.57 -39.71
C ASP A 5 3.23 -4.34 -38.89
N VAL A 6 2.44 -3.43 -39.47
CA VAL A 6 1.95 -2.20 -38.80
C VAL A 6 0.98 -2.52 -37.68
N VAL A 7 0.09 -3.51 -37.87
CA VAL A 7 -0.86 -3.96 -36.85
C VAL A 7 -0.13 -4.62 -35.66
N GLU A 8 0.90 -5.42 -35.93
CA GLU A 8 1.67 -6.11 -34.88
C GLU A 8 2.54 -5.14 -34.06
N VAL A 9 3.13 -4.13 -34.71
CA VAL A 9 3.84 -3.03 -34.02
C VAL A 9 2.88 -2.20 -33.16
N GLY A 10 1.67 -1.92 -33.65
CA GLY A 10 0.62 -1.23 -32.90
C GLY A 10 0.16 -2.00 -31.65
N ALA A 11 -0.03 -3.32 -31.77
CA ALA A 11 -0.42 -4.18 -30.64
C ALA A 11 0.68 -4.27 -29.57
N ARG A 12 1.96 -4.36 -29.98
CA ARG A 12 3.12 -4.33 -29.06
C ARG A 12 3.23 -2.98 -28.34
N GLY A 13 3.01 -1.88 -29.06
CA GLY A 13 2.98 -0.53 -28.50
C GLY A 13 1.86 -0.34 -27.48
N ALA A 14 0.64 -0.76 -27.80
CA ALA A 14 -0.51 -0.70 -26.90
C ALA A 14 -0.28 -1.55 -25.63
N ALA A 15 0.29 -2.74 -25.75
CA ALA A 15 0.65 -3.58 -24.62
C ALA A 15 1.75 -2.95 -23.75
N GLY A 16 2.71 -2.25 -24.36
CA GLY A 16 3.73 -1.48 -23.66
C GLY A 16 3.15 -0.32 -22.85
N VAL A 17 2.24 0.45 -23.46
CA VAL A 17 1.53 1.56 -22.81
C VAL A 17 0.66 1.05 -21.65
N GLY A 18 -0.08 -0.04 -21.86
CA GLY A 18 -0.90 -0.65 -20.81
C GLY A 18 -0.07 -1.06 -19.58
N ARG A 19 1.09 -1.70 -19.78
CA ARG A 19 2.01 -2.05 -18.69
C ARG A 19 2.56 -0.83 -17.95
N ALA A 20 2.89 0.25 -18.68
CA ALA A 20 3.38 1.49 -18.09
C ALA A 20 2.31 2.18 -17.24
N LEU A 21 1.05 2.19 -17.70
CA LEU A 21 -0.09 2.72 -16.94
C LEU A 21 -0.32 1.94 -15.65
N VAL A 22 -0.34 0.61 -15.72
CA VAL A 22 -0.50 -0.25 -14.53
C VAL A 22 0.62 0.00 -13.51
N ARG A 23 1.88 0.10 -13.96
CA ARG A 23 3.03 0.43 -13.10
C ARG A 23 2.86 1.79 -12.41
N THR A 24 2.41 2.79 -13.16
CA THR A 24 2.22 4.16 -12.64
C THR A 24 1.11 4.20 -11.60
N VAL A 25 -0.06 3.61 -11.89
CA VAL A 25 -1.18 3.53 -10.96
C VAL A 25 -0.80 2.77 -9.69
N ALA A 26 -0.08 1.65 -9.82
CA ALA A 26 0.41 0.90 -8.67
C ALA A 26 1.38 1.72 -7.80
N GLY A 27 2.26 2.52 -8.42
CA GLY A 27 3.16 3.44 -7.74
C GLY A 27 2.42 4.54 -6.97
N VAL A 28 1.44 5.18 -7.62
CA VAL A 28 0.60 6.20 -6.97
C VAL A 28 -0.15 5.61 -5.78
N ARG A 29 -0.79 4.44 -5.95
CA ARG A 29 -1.47 3.74 -4.85
C ARG A 29 -0.50 3.39 -3.71
N TRP A 30 0.71 2.93 -4.03
CA TRP A 30 1.73 2.63 -3.03
C TRP A 30 2.12 3.89 -2.24
N TYR A 31 2.28 5.02 -2.92
CA TYR A 31 2.66 6.29 -2.30
C TYR A 31 1.56 6.80 -1.38
N THR A 32 0.32 6.86 -1.86
CA THR A 32 -0.83 7.31 -1.06
C THR A 32 -1.05 6.41 0.15
N ALA A 33 -1.03 5.09 -0.02
CA ALA A 33 -1.21 4.14 1.10
C ALA A 33 -0.10 4.24 2.15
N THR A 34 1.11 4.62 1.73
CA THR A 34 2.23 4.83 2.67
C THR A 34 2.07 6.14 3.43
N LEU A 35 1.65 7.22 2.76
CA LEU A 35 1.45 8.53 3.38
C LEU A 35 0.24 8.58 4.30
N LEU A 36 -0.88 7.96 3.92
CA LEU A 36 -2.13 8.00 4.69
C LEU A 36 -2.13 7.03 5.88
N GLY A 37 -1.09 6.19 6.02
CA GLY A 37 -1.02 5.21 7.10
C GLY A 37 -1.84 3.93 6.84
N ASP A 38 -2.40 3.73 5.64
CA ASP A 38 -3.12 2.51 5.26
C ASP A 38 -2.28 1.23 5.41
N ARG A 39 -0.94 1.38 5.48
CA ARG A 39 0.01 0.28 5.70
C ARG A 39 0.42 0.06 7.16
N ASP A 40 -0.16 0.78 8.12
CA ASP A 40 0.22 0.66 9.52
C ASP A 40 -0.02 -0.75 10.08
N TYR A 41 -1.14 -1.40 9.73
CA TYR A 41 -1.39 -2.78 10.17
C TYR A 41 -0.33 -3.75 9.61
N ALA A 42 0.00 -3.66 8.33
CA ALA A 42 1.04 -4.51 7.73
C ALA A 42 2.42 -4.27 8.41
N ARG A 43 2.75 -3.01 8.68
CA ARG A 43 3.98 -2.65 9.42
C ARG A 43 3.96 -3.19 10.84
N TYR A 44 2.81 -3.17 11.52
CA TYR A 44 2.61 -3.77 12.83
C TYR A 44 2.87 -5.29 12.80
N VAL A 45 2.31 -6.02 11.83
CA VAL A 45 2.53 -7.47 11.71
C VAL A 45 3.99 -7.79 11.43
N GLU A 46 4.64 -7.06 10.51
CA GLU A 46 6.08 -7.23 10.27
C GLU A 46 6.92 -6.92 11.50
N HIS A 47 6.57 -5.87 12.24
CA HIS A 47 7.25 -5.52 13.48
C HIS A 47 7.05 -6.62 14.54
N LEU A 48 5.83 -7.12 14.69
CA LEU A 48 5.50 -8.21 15.60
C LEU A 48 6.29 -9.46 15.26
N ALA A 49 6.34 -9.86 13.98
CA ALA A 49 7.12 -11.02 13.54
C ALA A 49 8.63 -10.86 13.82
N ARG A 50 9.16 -9.64 13.73
CA ARG A 50 10.58 -9.35 14.00
C ARG A 50 10.91 -9.31 15.50
N VAL A 51 10.06 -8.68 16.32
CA VAL A 51 10.32 -8.42 17.74
C VAL A 51 9.82 -9.55 18.63
N HIS A 52 8.70 -10.18 18.25
CA HIS A 52 8.06 -11.26 18.99
C HIS A 52 7.77 -12.46 18.06
N PRO A 53 8.82 -13.23 17.68
CA PRO A 53 8.63 -14.42 16.88
C PRO A 53 7.66 -15.40 17.56
N GLY A 54 6.62 -15.82 16.85
CA GLY A 54 5.60 -16.76 17.35
C GLY A 54 4.42 -16.11 18.08
N ALA A 55 4.38 -14.78 18.21
CA ALA A 55 3.18 -14.08 18.63
C ALA A 55 2.21 -13.94 17.45
N ASP A 56 0.95 -14.33 17.66
CA ASP A 56 -0.10 -14.12 16.67
C ASP A 56 -0.55 -12.65 16.68
N PRO A 57 -0.60 -11.99 15.51
CA PRO A 57 -1.10 -10.63 15.43
C PRO A 57 -2.59 -10.56 15.77
N VAL A 58 -2.97 -9.50 16.49
CA VAL A 58 -4.39 -9.19 16.69
C VAL A 58 -5.07 -8.89 15.36
N SER A 59 -6.38 -9.11 15.27
CA SER A 59 -7.12 -8.76 14.05
C SER A 59 -6.99 -7.27 13.72
N GLU A 60 -6.99 -6.94 12.43
CA GLU A 60 -6.83 -5.57 11.94
C GLU A 60 -7.81 -4.57 12.58
N ARG A 61 -9.08 -4.96 12.73
CA ARG A 61 -10.09 -4.13 13.40
C ARG A 61 -9.73 -3.83 14.85
N GLU A 62 -9.20 -4.83 15.56
CA GLU A 62 -8.81 -4.67 16.97
C GLU A 62 -7.57 -3.79 17.10
N TYR A 63 -6.60 -3.95 16.19
CA TYR A 63 -5.44 -3.07 16.09
C TYR A 63 -5.85 -1.59 15.99
N TRP A 64 -6.77 -1.27 15.08
CA TRP A 64 -7.25 0.11 14.91
C TRP A 64 -8.02 0.61 16.13
N ARG A 65 -8.83 -0.24 16.75
CA ARG A 65 -9.57 0.12 17.98
C ARG A 65 -8.61 0.52 19.10
N VAL A 66 -7.60 -0.31 19.37
CA VAL A 66 -6.59 -0.06 20.40
C VAL A 66 -5.79 1.19 20.08
N ARG A 67 -5.32 1.33 18.84
CA ARG A 67 -4.53 2.49 18.39
C ARG A 67 -5.28 3.81 18.54
N HIS A 68 -6.58 3.83 18.26
CA HIS A 68 -7.40 5.05 18.42
C HIS A 68 -7.64 5.34 19.90
N ALA A 69 -7.94 4.31 20.70
CA ALA A 69 -8.10 4.46 22.14
C ALA A 69 -6.81 4.98 22.81
N GLU A 70 -5.64 4.52 22.38
CA GLU A 70 -4.35 5.04 22.86
C GLU A 70 -4.13 6.50 22.50
N GLN A 71 -4.50 6.93 21.28
CA GLN A 71 -4.42 8.34 20.87
C GLN A 71 -5.39 9.25 21.62
N ASP A 72 -6.60 8.75 21.90
CA ASP A 72 -7.61 9.47 22.68
C ASP A 72 -7.21 9.58 24.15
N ALA A 73 -6.59 8.54 24.71
CA ALA A 73 -6.10 8.51 26.09
C ALA A 73 -4.81 9.33 26.28
N HIS A 74 -3.97 9.40 25.25
CA HIS A 74 -2.73 10.19 25.25
C HIS A 74 -2.77 11.23 24.13
N PRO A 75 -3.69 12.21 24.22
CA PRO A 75 -3.63 13.35 23.33
C PRO A 75 -2.26 13.99 23.57
N GLY A 76 -1.42 14.11 22.53
CA GLY A 76 -0.07 14.66 22.66
C GLY A 76 -0.06 16.10 23.18
N ALA A 77 1.00 16.87 22.91
CA ALA A 77 1.02 18.30 23.27
C ALA A 77 -0.16 19.04 22.60
N ARG A 78 -1.28 19.18 23.31
CA ARG A 78 -2.39 20.03 22.93
C ARG A 78 -1.90 21.46 23.19
N CYS A 79 -2.05 22.32 22.21
CA CYS A 79 -1.87 23.75 22.42
C CYS A 79 -3.06 24.29 23.23
N CYS A 80 -3.07 23.98 24.52
CA CYS A 80 -3.87 24.68 25.51
C CYS A 80 -2.93 25.36 26.48
#